data_AF-A0AAU7N603-F1
#
_entry.id   AF-A0AAU7N603-F1
#
_cell.length_a   1.000
_cell.length_b   1.000
_cell.length_c   1.000
_cell.angle_alpha   90.00
_cell.angle_beta   90.00
_cell.angle_gamma   90.00
#
_symmetry.space_group_name_H-M   'P 1'
#
loop_
_entity.id
_entity.type
_entity.pdbx_description
1 polymer ?
#
loop_
_entity_poly.entity_id
_entity_poly.type
_entity_poly.pdbx_seq_one_letter_code
_entity_poly.pdbx_strand_id
1 'polypeptide(L)'
;MTANRSIFAIIKSPLALLFLGGVIIGTGAMALYGFYTSPYKAVCIAPTSYYIIEDDNNATLARGIYRSYRDGLFNGHTTYIGSISHFKDGKRDGLPKAVNREVRYDIDMSGKRLHLTVTSQHRKLGGQSSDEDVTDYIFPQIKPGEEATSTVYLLDDKVLASGTETVARIACMN
;
A
#
# COMPACT_ATOMS: atom_id res chain seq x y z
N MET A 1 40.36 -28.69 -24.22
CA MET A 1 39.51 -27.57 -23.76
C MET A 1 39.86 -26.34 -24.59
N THR A 2 39.06 -26.02 -25.59
CA THR A 2 39.21 -24.81 -26.42
C THR A 2 38.67 -23.62 -25.64
N ALA A 3 39.55 -22.88 -24.97
CA ALA A 3 39.20 -21.61 -24.37
C ALA A 3 38.81 -20.61 -25.48
N ASN A 4 37.63 -20.03 -25.36
CA ASN A 4 37.09 -19.07 -26.33
C ASN A 4 38.00 -17.83 -26.39
N ARG A 5 38.66 -17.60 -27.54
CA ARG A 5 39.66 -16.50 -27.73
C ARG A 5 39.08 -15.10 -27.44
N SER A 6 37.76 -14.94 -27.47
CA SER A 6 37.05 -13.69 -27.15
C SER A 6 37.13 -13.30 -25.67
N ILE A 7 37.09 -14.27 -24.75
CA ILE A 7 37.15 -13.99 -23.29
C ILE A 7 38.56 -13.50 -22.91
N PHE A 8 39.60 -14.08 -23.50
CA PHE A 8 40.99 -13.67 -23.27
C PHE A 8 41.36 -12.32 -23.89
N ALA A 9 40.68 -11.90 -24.96
CA ALA A 9 40.91 -10.58 -25.57
C ALA A 9 40.33 -9.44 -24.72
N ILE A 10 39.19 -9.67 -24.05
CA ILE A 10 38.53 -8.68 -23.17
C ILE A 10 39.37 -8.42 -21.91
N ILE A 11 40.01 -9.46 -21.34
CA ILE A 11 40.87 -9.33 -20.15
C ILE A 11 42.13 -8.49 -20.42
N LYS A 12 42.60 -8.44 -21.68
CA LYS A 12 43.81 -7.69 -22.08
C LYS A 12 43.57 -6.23 -22.48
N SER A 13 42.32 -5.77 -22.54
CA SER A 13 41.98 -4.38 -22.88
C SER A 13 41.53 -3.63 -21.62
N PRO A 14 42.45 -2.93 -20.91
CA PRO A 14 42.09 -2.18 -19.71
C PRO A 14 41.06 -1.09 -20.02
N LEU A 15 41.05 -0.56 -21.24
CA LEU A 15 40.06 0.42 -21.71
C LEU A 15 38.65 -0.18 -21.82
N ALA A 16 38.52 -1.42 -22.31
CA ALA A 16 37.22 -2.09 -22.40
C ALA A 16 36.66 -2.44 -21.02
N LEU A 17 37.52 -2.83 -20.08
CA LEU A 17 37.15 -3.07 -18.68
C LEU A 17 36.73 -1.79 -17.97
N LEU A 18 37.46 -0.68 -18.17
CA LEU A 18 37.09 0.64 -17.64
C LEU A 18 35.77 1.14 -18.23
N PHE A 19 35.55 0.93 -19.52
CA PHE A 19 34.30 1.29 -20.19
C PHE A 19 33.11 0.49 -19.65
N LEU A 20 33.23 -0.85 -19.56
CA LEU A 20 32.19 -1.70 -19.01
C LEU A 20 31.94 -1.39 -17.52
N GLY A 21 32.99 -1.20 -16.73
CA GLY A 21 32.87 -0.79 -15.34
C GLY A 21 32.18 0.55 -15.18
N GLY A 22 32.54 1.55 -16.00
CA GLY A 22 31.90 2.86 -16.03
C GLY A 22 30.42 2.80 -16.41
N VAL A 23 30.06 1.97 -17.41
CA VAL A 23 28.65 1.76 -17.81
C VAL A 23 27.86 1.09 -16.69
N ILE A 24 28.39 0.05 -16.05
CA ILE A 24 27.71 -0.64 -14.95
C ILE A 24 27.52 0.29 -13.75
N ILE A 25 28.55 1.04 -13.37
CA ILE A 25 28.46 1.99 -12.26
C ILE A 25 27.50 3.14 -12.60
N GLY A 26 27.58 3.70 -13.82
CA GLY A 26 26.71 4.79 -14.24
C GLY A 26 25.24 4.40 -14.34
N THR A 27 24.94 3.24 -14.93
CA THR A 27 23.56 2.71 -15.01
C THR A 27 23.04 2.29 -13.64
N GLY A 28 23.87 1.64 -12.82
CA GLY A 28 23.54 1.29 -11.44
C GLY A 28 23.27 2.51 -10.57
N ALA A 29 24.10 3.55 -10.68
CA ALA A 29 23.91 4.81 -9.96
C ALA A 29 22.65 5.55 -10.42
N MET A 30 22.35 5.57 -11.72
CA MET A 30 21.10 6.16 -12.23
C MET A 30 19.86 5.39 -11.78
N ALA A 31 19.91 4.05 -11.78
CA ALA A 31 18.83 3.22 -11.24
C ALA A 31 18.64 3.49 -9.74
N LEU A 32 19.71 3.48 -8.94
CA LEU A 32 19.66 3.77 -7.50
C LEU A 32 19.17 5.19 -7.21
N TYR A 33 19.63 6.17 -7.98
CA TYR A 33 19.18 7.56 -7.86
C TYR A 33 17.68 7.65 -8.17
N GLY A 34 17.23 7.03 -9.27
CA GLY A 34 15.82 6.92 -9.62
C GLY A 34 14.99 6.26 -8.51
N PHE A 35 15.48 5.18 -7.90
CA PHE A 35 14.83 4.57 -6.73
C PHE A 35 14.81 5.49 -5.51
N TYR A 36 15.88 6.26 -5.26
CA TYR A 36 16.00 7.14 -4.10
C TYR A 36 15.12 8.39 -4.20
N THR A 37 15.01 8.98 -5.39
CA THR A 37 14.25 10.20 -5.67
C THR A 37 12.86 9.93 -6.23
N SER A 38 12.50 8.68 -6.49
CA SER A 38 11.18 8.35 -7.02
C SER A 38 10.07 8.77 -6.06
N PRO A 39 8.90 9.19 -6.59
CA PRO A 39 7.69 9.40 -5.81
C PRO A 39 7.21 8.19 -4.99
N TYR A 40 7.83 7.02 -5.15
CA TYR A 40 7.62 5.84 -4.34
C TYR A 40 7.84 6.01 -2.82
N LYS A 41 8.48 7.10 -2.35
CA LYS A 41 8.59 7.44 -0.90
C LYS A 41 7.38 8.22 -0.34
N ALA A 42 6.35 8.48 -1.13
CA ALA A 42 5.19 9.28 -0.70
C ALA A 42 4.39 8.57 0.40
N VAL A 43 4.10 9.29 1.49
CA VAL A 43 3.06 8.89 2.44
C VAL A 43 1.73 9.36 1.88
N CYS A 44 0.78 8.44 1.76
CA CYS A 44 -0.54 8.74 1.24
C CYS A 44 -1.54 8.90 2.37
N ILE A 45 -2.32 9.99 2.37
CA ILE A 45 -3.28 10.31 3.43
C ILE A 45 -4.65 10.46 2.78
N ALA A 46 -5.59 9.58 3.13
CA ALA A 46 -6.95 9.61 2.63
C ALA A 46 -7.93 9.76 3.81
N PRO A 47 -8.50 10.96 4.05
CA PRO A 47 -9.59 11.11 5.00
C PRO A 47 -10.85 10.47 4.44
N THR A 48 -11.52 9.65 5.23
CA THR A 48 -12.72 8.92 4.81
C THR A 48 -13.82 9.01 5.86
N SER A 49 -15.05 9.12 5.39
CA SER A 49 -16.26 8.99 6.19
C SER A 49 -17.27 8.18 5.38
N TYR A 50 -17.73 7.06 5.90
CA TYR A 50 -18.77 6.26 5.25
C TYR A 50 -19.81 5.85 6.27
N TYR A 51 -21.04 5.80 5.79
CA TYR A 51 -22.19 5.32 6.52
C TYR A 51 -22.54 3.95 5.98
N ILE A 52 -22.77 3.02 6.88
CA ILE A 52 -23.43 1.75 6.59
C ILE A 52 -24.82 1.88 7.17
N ILE A 53 -25.80 1.93 6.26
CA ILE A 53 -27.22 2.05 6.61
C ILE A 53 -27.75 0.63 6.67
N GLU A 54 -28.11 0.18 7.87
CA GLU A 54 -28.63 -1.16 8.11
C GLU A 54 -30.15 -1.18 7.85
N ASP A 55 -30.85 -0.15 8.33
CA ASP A 55 -32.25 0.14 8.06
C ASP A 55 -32.56 1.64 8.27
N ASP A 56 -33.84 2.04 8.22
CA ASP A 56 -34.28 3.44 8.35
C ASP A 56 -33.82 4.14 9.64
N ASN A 57 -33.52 3.37 10.69
CA ASN A 57 -33.23 3.88 12.02
C ASN A 57 -31.86 3.46 12.56
N ASN A 58 -31.24 2.46 11.95
CA ASN A 58 -29.97 1.88 12.37
C ASN A 58 -28.88 2.15 11.33
N ALA A 59 -27.79 2.74 11.80
CA ALA A 59 -26.65 3.05 10.95
C ALA A 59 -25.34 3.02 11.73
N THR A 60 -24.26 2.66 11.05
CA THR A 60 -22.92 2.73 11.58
C THR A 60 -22.10 3.75 10.79
N LEU A 61 -21.48 4.70 11.49
CA LEU A 61 -20.59 5.71 10.94
C LEU A 61 -19.15 5.38 11.31
N ALA A 62 -18.32 5.13 10.30
CA ALA A 62 -16.88 5.08 10.46
C ALA A 62 -16.26 6.35 9.86
N ARG A 63 -15.49 7.06 10.69
CA ARG A 63 -14.81 8.30 10.29
C ARG A 63 -13.37 8.27 10.75
N GLY A 64 -12.45 8.53 9.83
CA GLY A 64 -11.03 8.49 10.15
C GLY A 64 -10.15 8.81 8.96
N ILE A 65 -8.88 8.45 9.12
CA ILE A 65 -7.84 8.72 8.13
C ILE A 65 -7.09 7.41 7.88
N TYR A 66 -7.10 6.95 6.63
CA TYR A 66 -6.18 5.94 6.16
C TYR A 66 -4.85 6.60 5.83
N ARG A 67 -3.75 6.00 6.31
CA ARG A 67 -2.40 6.38 5.92
C ARG A 67 -1.67 5.16 5.41
N SER A 68 -1.31 5.17 4.14
CA SER A 68 -0.57 4.09 3.50
C SER A 68 0.90 4.46 3.40
N TYR A 69 1.73 3.52 3.80
CA TYR A 69 3.18 3.62 3.85
C TYR A 69 3.78 2.49 3.04
N ARG A 70 4.87 2.81 2.35
CA ARG A 70 5.68 1.82 1.65
C ARG A 70 6.90 1.51 2.52
N ASP A 71 7.06 0.23 2.88
CA ASP A 71 8.19 -0.24 3.67
C ASP A 71 9.35 -0.71 2.77
N GLY A 72 9.04 -1.14 1.55
CA GLY A 72 10.00 -1.73 0.60
C GLY A 72 9.42 -1.85 -0.81
N LEU A 73 10.04 -2.64 -1.68
CA LEU A 73 9.60 -2.78 -3.09
C LEU A 73 8.25 -3.48 -3.22
N PHE A 74 8.03 -4.53 -2.42
CA PHE A 74 6.88 -5.42 -2.50
C PHE A 74 6.16 -5.53 -1.17
N ASN A 75 6.33 -4.56 -0.27
CA ASN A 75 5.67 -4.56 1.02
C ASN A 75 5.39 -3.15 1.52
N GLY A 76 4.39 -3.07 2.41
CA GLY A 76 3.96 -1.83 3.02
C GLY A 76 3.01 -2.07 4.16
N HIS A 77 2.49 -0.97 4.70
CA HIS A 77 1.48 -1.03 5.73
C HIS A 77 0.51 0.13 5.59
N THR A 78 -0.73 -0.09 6.00
CA THR A 78 -1.75 0.96 6.10
C THR A 78 -2.20 1.07 7.54
N THR A 79 -2.25 2.30 8.04
CA THR A 79 -2.80 2.61 9.35
C THR A 79 -4.14 3.30 9.21
N TYR A 80 -5.06 3.05 10.14
CA TYR A 80 -6.29 3.78 10.27
C TYR A 80 -6.41 4.37 11.67
N ILE A 81 -6.65 5.67 11.73
CA ILE A 81 -6.88 6.41 12.97
C ILE A 81 -8.22 7.13 12.84
N GLY A 82 -9.16 6.84 13.74
CA GLY A 82 -10.52 7.38 13.65
C GLY A 82 -11.44 6.88 14.75
N SER A 83 -12.74 6.86 14.47
CA SER A 83 -13.76 6.32 15.35
C SER A 83 -14.89 5.63 14.59
N ILE A 84 -15.59 4.75 15.32
CA ILE A 84 -16.83 4.10 14.89
C ILE A 84 -17.95 4.56 15.83
N SER A 85 -19.05 5.03 15.27
CA SER A 85 -20.25 5.44 16.01
C SER A 85 -21.44 4.64 15.51
N HIS A 86 -22.15 3.97 16.42
CA HIS A 86 -23.39 3.29 16.10
C HIS A 86 -24.57 4.22 16.35
N PHE A 87 -25.60 4.10 15.53
CA PHE A 87 -26.86 4.78 15.67
C PHE A 87 -27.96 3.72 15.71
N LYS A 88 -28.82 3.83 16.71
CA LYS A 88 -29.98 2.97 16.92
C LYS A 88 -31.21 3.83 17.18
N ASP A 89 -32.33 3.51 16.53
CA ASP A 89 -33.56 4.31 16.62
C ASP A 89 -33.34 5.80 16.29
N GLY A 90 -32.46 6.07 15.30
CA GLY A 90 -32.11 7.42 14.86
C GLY A 90 -31.24 8.22 15.83
N LYS A 91 -30.75 7.61 16.92
CA LYS A 91 -29.92 8.27 17.94
C LYS A 91 -28.58 7.55 18.09
N ARG A 92 -27.53 8.30 18.47
CA ARG A 92 -26.21 7.71 18.71
C ARG A 92 -26.28 6.77 19.92
N ASP A 93 -25.91 5.51 19.69
CA ASP A 93 -25.83 4.48 20.71
C ASP A 93 -24.44 4.49 21.35
N GLY A 94 -24.35 5.17 22.51
CA GLY A 94 -23.11 5.27 23.29
C GLY A 94 -22.09 6.29 22.77
N LEU A 95 -20.86 6.15 23.27
CA LEU A 95 -19.72 6.97 22.86
C LEU A 95 -19.04 6.36 21.63
N PRO A 96 -18.50 7.18 20.72
CA PRO A 96 -17.71 6.68 19.60
C PRO A 96 -16.54 5.83 20.09
N LYS A 97 -16.39 4.63 19.54
CA LYS A 97 -15.24 3.76 19.80
C LYS A 97 -14.04 4.25 19.02
N ALA A 98 -12.94 4.57 19.70
CA ALA A 98 -11.70 4.96 19.03
C ALA A 98 -11.08 3.76 18.28
N VAL A 99 -10.61 4.00 17.06
CA VAL A 99 -9.88 3.02 16.24
C VAL A 99 -8.46 3.52 16.01
N ASN A 100 -7.48 2.68 16.29
CA ASN A 100 -6.09 2.89 15.92
C ASN A 100 -5.47 1.55 15.53
N ARG A 101 -5.45 1.28 14.23
CA ARG A 101 -5.08 -0.03 13.66
C ARG A 101 -4.02 0.11 12.59
N GLU A 102 -3.20 -0.92 12.44
CA GLU A 102 -2.23 -1.08 11.37
C GLU A 102 -2.41 -2.46 10.76
N VAL A 103 -2.43 -2.53 9.43
CA VAL A 103 -2.36 -3.77 8.67
C VAL A 103 -1.13 -3.69 7.78
N ARG A 104 -0.29 -4.71 7.84
CA ARG A 104 0.90 -4.88 7.01
C ARG A 104 0.60 -5.88 5.91
N TYR A 105 1.19 -5.68 4.74
CA TYR A 105 0.92 -6.53 3.58
C TYR A 105 2.12 -6.60 2.64
N ASP A 106 2.20 -7.71 1.93
CA ASP A 106 3.01 -7.87 0.72
C ASP A 106 2.16 -7.51 -0.50
N ILE A 107 2.80 -7.02 -1.56
CA ILE A 107 2.18 -6.50 -2.76
C ILE A 107 2.66 -7.30 -3.97
N ASP A 108 1.71 -7.84 -4.72
CA ASP A 108 1.93 -8.37 -6.06
C ASP A 108 1.09 -7.61 -7.09
N MET A 109 1.55 -7.58 -8.35
CA MET A 109 0.87 -6.87 -9.44
C MET A 109 0.62 -7.80 -10.62
N SER A 110 -0.67 -7.96 -10.96
CA SER A 110 -1.10 -8.67 -12.16
C SER A 110 -1.83 -7.72 -13.10
N GLY A 111 -1.11 -7.22 -14.10
CA GLY A 111 -1.62 -6.20 -15.03
C GLY A 111 -1.94 -4.89 -14.30
N LYS A 112 -3.23 -4.52 -14.25
CA LYS A 112 -3.72 -3.33 -13.54
C LYS A 112 -4.27 -3.63 -12.14
N ARG A 113 -4.14 -4.88 -11.67
CA ARG A 113 -4.59 -5.31 -10.34
C ARG A 113 -3.41 -5.36 -9.39
N LEU A 114 -3.61 -4.81 -8.19
CA LEU A 114 -2.78 -4.95 -7.02
C LEU A 114 -3.38 -6.05 -6.14
N HIS A 115 -2.60 -7.08 -5.87
CA HIS A 115 -2.90 -8.12 -4.90
C HIS A 115 -2.13 -7.81 -3.62
N LEU A 116 -2.85 -7.61 -2.53
CA LEU A 116 -2.30 -7.30 -1.22
C LEU A 116 -2.50 -8.51 -0.31
N THR A 117 -1.44 -9.20 0.05
CA THR A 117 -1.51 -10.33 0.99
C THR A 117 -1.18 -9.82 2.39
N VAL A 118 -2.14 -9.89 3.31
CA VAL A 118 -1.94 -9.44 4.68
C VAL A 118 -0.88 -10.30 5.36
N THR A 119 0.13 -9.68 5.95
CA THR A 119 1.21 -10.35 6.68
C THR A 119 1.02 -10.27 8.19
N SER A 120 0.52 -9.14 8.68
CA SER A 120 0.17 -8.96 10.09
C SER A 120 -0.81 -7.81 10.33
N GLN A 121 -1.44 -7.80 11.50
CA GLN A 121 -2.23 -6.68 11.99
C GLN A 121 -1.83 -6.33 13.42
N HIS A 122 -1.92 -5.04 13.75
CA HIS A 122 -1.55 -4.51 15.05
C HIS A 122 -2.60 -3.52 15.57
N ARG A 123 -2.94 -3.65 16.84
CA ARG A 123 -3.68 -2.63 17.59
C ARG A 123 -2.69 -1.65 18.21
N LYS A 124 -2.84 -0.37 17.87
CA LYS A 124 -2.00 0.70 18.41
C LYS A 124 -2.61 1.30 19.67
N LEU A 125 -1.77 2.00 20.44
CA LEU A 125 -2.17 2.64 21.69
C LEU A 125 -3.37 3.58 21.47
N GLY A 126 -4.34 3.51 22.39
CA GLY A 126 -5.58 4.30 22.34
C GLY A 126 -6.69 3.70 21.47
N GLY A 127 -6.45 2.61 20.73
CA GLY A 127 -7.50 1.88 20.03
C GLY A 127 -8.41 1.11 20.99
N GLN A 128 -9.71 1.36 20.94
CA GLN A 128 -10.74 0.75 21.78
C GLN A 128 -11.63 -0.24 21.01
N SER A 129 -11.57 -0.26 19.67
CA SER A 129 -12.40 -1.14 18.83
C SER A 129 -11.99 -2.61 18.91
N SER A 130 -12.97 -3.51 18.77
CA SER A 130 -12.73 -4.95 18.63
C SER A 130 -12.13 -5.26 17.25
N ASP A 131 -11.67 -6.51 17.06
CA ASP A 131 -11.18 -6.96 15.75
C ASP A 131 -12.36 -7.16 14.78
N GLU A 132 -13.54 -7.51 15.29
CA GLU A 132 -14.79 -7.61 14.53
C GLU A 132 -15.24 -6.23 14.03
N ASP A 133 -15.31 -5.21 14.91
CA ASP A 133 -15.60 -3.81 14.52
C ASP A 133 -14.64 -3.35 13.41
N VAL A 134 -13.39 -3.76 13.46
CA VAL A 134 -12.38 -3.37 12.46
C VAL A 134 -12.58 -4.13 11.16
N THR A 135 -12.94 -5.40 11.22
CA THR A 135 -13.19 -6.22 10.02
C THR A 135 -14.43 -5.74 9.28
N ASP A 136 -15.51 -5.50 10.00
CA ASP A 136 -16.79 -5.11 9.38
C ASP A 136 -16.72 -3.71 8.78
N TYR A 137 -16.04 -2.80 9.47
CA TYR A 137 -16.09 -1.40 9.11
C TYR A 137 -14.83 -0.92 8.43
N ILE A 138 -13.62 -1.24 8.91
CA ILE A 138 -12.39 -0.53 8.53
C ILE A 138 -11.53 -1.32 7.53
N PHE A 139 -11.04 -2.49 7.93
CA PHE A 139 -10.19 -3.38 7.15
C PHE A 139 -10.88 -4.74 7.02
N PRO A 140 -11.62 -4.99 5.92
CA PRO A 140 -12.28 -6.29 5.73
C PRO A 140 -11.31 -7.48 5.70
N GLN A 141 -10.05 -7.22 5.35
CA GLN A 141 -8.95 -8.19 5.42
C GLN A 141 -7.95 -7.76 6.50
N ILE A 142 -7.85 -8.55 7.58
CA ILE A 142 -6.89 -8.31 8.68
C ILE A 142 -6.11 -9.56 9.09
N LYS A 143 -6.55 -10.76 8.70
CA LYS A 143 -5.87 -11.98 9.12
C LYS A 143 -4.68 -12.25 8.20
N PRO A 144 -3.54 -12.70 8.74
CA PRO A 144 -2.42 -13.11 7.92
C PRO A 144 -2.83 -14.16 6.88
N GLY A 145 -2.44 -13.92 5.62
CA GLY A 145 -2.79 -14.75 4.47
C GLY A 145 -4.07 -14.34 3.74
N GLU A 146 -4.89 -13.42 4.28
CA GLU A 146 -6.02 -12.87 3.54
C GLU A 146 -5.53 -11.97 2.40
N GLU A 147 -6.21 -12.06 1.25
CA GLU A 147 -5.89 -11.25 0.07
C GLU A 147 -6.93 -10.16 -0.13
N ALA A 148 -6.45 -8.93 -0.32
CA ALA A 148 -7.24 -7.81 -0.79
C ALA A 148 -6.83 -7.46 -2.22
N THR A 149 -7.80 -7.32 -3.12
CA THR A 149 -7.53 -6.89 -4.50
C THR A 149 -7.94 -5.43 -4.68
N SER A 150 -7.05 -4.65 -5.28
CA SER A 150 -7.27 -3.25 -5.62
C SER A 150 -6.97 -3.04 -7.10
N THR A 151 -7.74 -2.17 -7.77
CA THR A 151 -7.50 -1.79 -9.16
C THR A 151 -6.75 -0.48 -9.22
N VAL A 152 -5.74 -0.41 -10.10
CA VAL A 152 -5.00 0.81 -10.41
C VAL A 152 -5.66 1.50 -11.60
N TYR A 153 -6.11 2.73 -11.38
CA TYR A 153 -6.68 3.60 -12.40
C TYR A 153 -5.58 4.48 -13.00
N LEU A 154 -5.43 4.43 -14.32
CA LEU A 154 -4.37 5.13 -15.06
C LEU A 154 -4.96 6.24 -15.92
N LEU A 155 -4.29 7.40 -15.94
CA LEU A 155 -4.51 8.49 -16.90
C LEU A 155 -3.16 8.78 -17.55
N ASP A 156 -3.07 8.66 -18.89
CA ASP A 156 -1.82 8.85 -19.65
C ASP A 156 -0.63 8.06 -19.08
N ASP A 157 -0.84 6.77 -18.80
CA ASP A 157 0.13 5.86 -18.17
C ASP A 157 0.64 6.27 -16.77
N LYS A 158 0.02 7.27 -16.14
CA LYS A 158 0.29 7.68 -14.76
C LYS A 158 -0.80 7.18 -13.84
N VAL A 159 -0.41 6.74 -12.63
CA VAL A 159 -1.35 6.30 -11.60
C VAL A 159 -2.16 7.50 -11.12
N LEU A 160 -3.46 7.47 -11.36
CA LEU A 160 -4.40 8.50 -10.93
C LEU A 160 -5.00 8.14 -9.56
N ALA A 161 -5.37 6.88 -9.38
CA ALA A 161 -5.97 6.38 -8.15
C ALA A 161 -5.80 4.86 -8.01
N SER A 162 -5.94 4.37 -6.80
CA SER A 162 -6.19 2.96 -6.49
C SER A 162 -7.43 2.81 -5.63
N GLY A 163 -8.07 1.65 -5.69
CA GLY A 163 -9.24 1.37 -4.86
C GLY A 163 -9.77 -0.04 -5.08
N THR A 164 -10.65 -0.46 -4.18
CA THR A 164 -11.39 -1.71 -4.34
C THR A 164 -12.13 -1.70 -5.69
N GLU A 165 -12.40 -2.85 -6.28
CA GLU A 165 -12.98 -2.99 -7.63
C GLU A 165 -14.25 -2.13 -7.85
N THR A 166 -14.95 -1.75 -6.78
CA THR A 166 -16.18 -0.98 -6.79
C THR A 166 -16.03 0.52 -6.52
N VAL A 167 -14.90 0.99 -5.96
CA VAL A 167 -14.74 2.41 -5.54
C VAL A 167 -13.25 2.81 -5.60
N ALA A 168 -12.91 3.86 -6.35
CA ALA A 168 -11.60 4.50 -6.25
C ALA A 168 -11.48 5.22 -4.89
N ARG A 169 -10.49 4.84 -4.06
CA ARG A 169 -10.41 5.31 -2.66
C ARG A 169 -9.18 6.14 -2.36
N ILE A 170 -8.09 5.94 -3.08
CA ILE A 170 -6.78 6.47 -2.69
C ILE A 170 -6.08 7.04 -3.93
N ALA A 171 -5.93 8.38 -3.98
CA ALA A 171 -5.06 9.05 -4.92
C ALA A 171 -3.80 9.50 -4.18
N CYS A 172 -2.68 8.82 -4.40
CA CYS A 172 -1.39 9.24 -3.88
C CYS A 172 -0.67 9.99 -5.00
N MET A 173 -0.98 11.27 -5.12
CA MET A 173 -0.27 12.15 -6.04
C MET A 173 0.98 12.66 -5.35
N ASN A 174 2.10 12.60 -6.06
CA ASN A 174 3.26 13.46 -5.80
C ASN A 174 3.26 14.60 -6.81
#